data_AF-A0A537A1R3-F1
#
_entry.id   AF-A0A537A1R3-F1
#
_cell.length_a   1.000
_cell.length_b   1.000
_cell.length_c   1.000
_cell.angle_alpha   90.00
_cell.angle_beta   90.00
_cell.angle_gamma   90.00
#
_symmetry.space_group_name_H-M   'P 1'
#
loop_
_entity.id
_entity.type
_entity.pdbx_description
1 polymer ?
#
loop_
_entity_poly.entity_id
_entity_poly.type
_entity_poly.pdbx_seq_one_letter_code
_entity_poly.pdbx_strand_id
1 'polypeptide(L)'
;MERLELPFELRQKSRLRARLASGEEVRLMLARGTVMRGGDVVTTIDGREVEIVAAKEKLLHIESDHLARVAYHLGNRHVPVQVGHGFLRIAEDHVLEGARGWRLWAPPRMSLKL
;
A
#
# COMPACT_ATOMS: atom_id res chain seq x y z
N MET A 1 15.54 -14.06 11.12
CA MET A 1 15.38 -12.59 11.04
C MET A 1 13.96 -12.28 11.44
N GLU A 2 13.76 -11.32 12.35
CA GLU A 2 12.42 -10.96 12.83
C GLU A 2 11.68 -10.16 11.77
N ARG A 3 10.34 -10.23 11.76
CA ARG A 3 9.52 -9.64 10.70
C ARG A 3 8.44 -8.76 11.25
N LEU A 4 8.21 -7.65 10.56
CA LEU A 4 7.10 -6.74 10.81
C LEU A 4 6.26 -6.63 9.54
N GLU A 5 5.16 -7.39 9.51
CA GLU A 5 4.21 -7.40 8.40
C GLU A 5 3.18 -6.30 8.56
N LEU A 6 3.11 -5.38 7.59
CA LEU A 6 2.23 -4.20 7.65
C LEU A 6 1.56 -3.92 6.30
N PRO A 7 0.24 -3.59 6.28
CA PRO A 7 -0.44 -3.10 5.09
C PRO A 7 0.09 -1.72 4.69
N PHE A 8 -0.16 -1.30 3.45
CA PHE A 8 0.41 -0.06 2.90
C PHE A 8 0.00 1.20 3.69
N GLU A 9 -1.23 1.24 4.23
CA GLU A 9 -1.70 2.35 5.08
C GLU A 9 -0.80 2.55 6.31
N LEU A 10 -0.41 1.46 6.99
CA LEU A 10 0.45 1.51 8.17
C LEU A 10 1.92 1.76 7.80
N ARG A 11 2.36 1.28 6.62
CA ARG A 11 3.72 1.52 6.13
C ARG A 11 4.03 2.98 5.77
N GLN A 12 3.02 3.84 5.74
CA GLN A 12 3.16 5.29 5.55
C GLN A 12 3.28 6.06 6.88
N LYS A 13 3.07 5.40 8.04
CA LYS A 13 3.11 6.05 9.34
C LYS A 13 4.55 6.07 9.87
N SER A 14 5.07 7.27 10.14
CA SER A 14 6.40 7.43 10.73
C SER A 14 6.44 7.13 12.23
N ARG A 15 5.27 7.08 12.89
CA ARG A 15 5.11 6.67 14.29
C ARG A 15 3.95 5.69 14.39
N LEU A 16 4.23 4.48 14.87
CA LEU A 16 3.26 3.41 14.91
C LEU A 16 3.59 2.47 16.08
N ARG A 17 2.58 2.06 16.85
CA ARG A 17 2.69 0.86 17.70
C ARG A 17 2.29 -0.33 16.83
N ALA A 18 3.12 -1.36 16.83
CA ALA A 18 2.89 -2.55 16.03
C ALA A 18 3.33 -3.80 16.79
N ARG A 19 3.08 -4.96 16.21
CA ARG A 19 3.47 -6.25 16.77
C ARG A 19 4.33 -6.99 15.77
N LEU A 20 5.47 -7.50 16.22
CA LEU A 20 6.33 -8.35 15.41
C LEU A 20 5.67 -9.71 15.17
N ALA A 21 6.19 -10.50 14.23
CA ALA A 21 5.74 -11.86 13.98
C ALA A 21 5.87 -12.76 15.23
N SER A 22 6.87 -12.51 16.08
CA SER A 22 7.04 -13.15 17.38
C SER A 22 5.94 -12.87 18.40
N GLY A 23 5.12 -11.82 18.18
CA GLY A 23 4.14 -11.34 19.14
C GLY A 23 4.64 -10.20 20.05
N GLU A 24 5.93 -9.86 19.99
CA GLU A 24 6.51 -8.72 20.72
C GLU A 24 5.90 -7.39 20.25
N GLU A 25 5.49 -6.54 21.19
CA GLU A 25 5.04 -5.18 20.88
C GLU A 25 6.23 -4.25 20.66
N VAL A 26 6.19 -3.49 19.56
CA VAL A 26 7.22 -2.53 19.19
C VAL A 26 6.63 -1.17 18.89
N ARG A 27 7.49 -0.15 18.93
CA ARG A 27 7.16 1.21 18.51
C ARG A 27 8.10 1.66 17.40
N LEU A 28 7.54 1.87 16.20
CA LEU A 28 8.25 2.50 15.11
C LEU A 28 8.38 4.00 15.36
N MET A 29 9.59 4.52 15.15
CA MET A 29 9.94 5.94 15.22
C MET A 29 10.89 6.26 14.06
N LEU A 30 10.30 6.60 12.91
CA LEU A 30 11.02 6.92 11.68
C LEU A 30 10.99 8.43 11.42
N ALA A 31 11.85 8.88 10.50
CA ALA A 31 11.78 10.24 9.97
C ALA A 31 10.39 10.50 9.35
N ARG A 32 9.91 11.74 9.46
CA ARG A 32 8.61 12.11 8.89
C ARG A 32 8.66 11.94 7.37
N GLY A 33 7.62 11.31 6.80
CA GLY A 33 7.52 11.08 5.36
C GLY A 33 8.22 9.81 4.88
N THR A 34 8.87 9.04 5.76
CA THR A 34 9.38 7.71 5.41
C THR A 34 8.22 6.78 5.04
N VAL A 35 8.29 6.19 3.85
CA VAL A 35 7.37 5.13 3.41
C VAL A 35 8.15 3.82 3.40
N MET A 36 7.76 2.89 4.26
CA MET A 36 8.40 1.59 4.36
C MET A 36 8.01 0.71 3.15
N ARG A 37 9.01 0.22 2.43
CA ARG A 37 8.86 -0.74 1.32
C ARG A 37 9.05 -2.16 1.84
N GLY A 38 8.46 -3.13 1.12
CA GLY A 38 8.72 -4.53 1.42
C GLY A 38 10.19 -4.85 1.17
N GLY A 39 10.84 -5.51 2.12
CA GLY A 39 12.27 -5.81 2.10
C GLY A 39 13.15 -4.73 2.74
N ASP A 40 12.60 -3.58 3.15
CA ASP A 40 13.34 -2.62 3.97
C ASP A 40 13.70 -3.27 5.31
N VAL A 41 14.83 -2.86 5.91
CA VAL A 41 15.26 -3.32 7.23
C VAL A 41 15.30 -2.14 8.18
N VAL A 42 14.70 -2.29 9.35
CA VAL A 42 14.79 -1.32 10.44
C VAL A 42 15.62 -1.90 11.58
N THR A 43 16.50 -1.08 12.13
CA THR A 43 17.33 -1.45 13.27
C THR A 43 16.70 -0.91 14.55
N THR A 44 16.56 -1.77 15.55
CA THR A 44 16.09 -1.40 16.88
C THR A 44 17.20 -0.73 17.71
N ILE A 45 16.84 -0.12 18.83
CA ILE A 45 17.81 0.54 19.73
C ILE A 45 18.82 -0.43 20.35
N ASP A 46 18.44 -1.68 20.52
CA ASP A 46 19.28 -2.79 20.98
C ASP A 46 20.03 -3.50 19.84
N GLY A 47 19.98 -2.96 18.62
CA GLY A 47 20.78 -3.41 17.47
C GLY A 47 20.20 -4.61 16.70
N ARG A 48 18.97 -5.04 16.99
CA ARG A 48 18.30 -6.10 16.24
C ARG A 48 17.82 -5.56 14.89
N GLU A 49 17.87 -6.40 13.87
CA GLU A 49 17.32 -6.11 12.56
C GLU A 49 15.94 -6.73 12.39
N VAL A 50 14.99 -5.92 11.91
CA VAL A 50 13.62 -6.33 11.63
C VAL A 50 13.33 -6.03 10.15
N GLU A 51 12.97 -7.08 9.41
CA GLU A 51 12.55 -6.96 8.01
C GLU A 51 11.10 -6.45 7.94
N ILE A 52 10.87 -5.42 7.13
CA ILE A 52 9.53 -4.96 6.77
C ILE A 52 8.96 -5.87 5.70
N VAL A 53 7.83 -6.49 5.99
CA VAL A 53 7.08 -7.30 5.03
C VAL A 53 5.82 -6.54 4.62
N ALA A 54 5.60 -6.38 3.32
CA ALA A 54 4.34 -5.87 2.82
C ALA A 54 3.25 -6.93 3.05
N ALA A 55 2.25 -6.60 3.86
CA ALA A 55 1.15 -7.51 4.13
C ALA A 55 0.38 -7.85 2.85
N LYS A 56 -0.24 -9.04 2.81
CA LYS A 56 -1.23 -9.35 1.77
C LYS A 56 -2.45 -8.46 1.96
N GLU A 57 -2.87 -7.80 0.89
CA GLU A 57 -3.96 -6.83 0.87
C GLU A 57 -4.94 -7.17 -0.25
N LYS A 58 -6.23 -6.94 -0.03
CA LYS A 58 -7.22 -7.02 -1.11
C LYS A 58 -7.07 -5.81 -2.02
N LEU A 59 -6.61 -6.06 -3.25
CA LEU A 59 -6.33 -5.01 -4.21
C LEU A 59 -7.20 -5.16 -5.45
N LEU A 60 -7.67 -4.04 -5.99
CA LEU A 60 -8.23 -4.00 -7.32
C LEU A 60 -7.08 -3.88 -8.32
N HIS A 61 -7.01 -4.84 -9.23
CA HIS A 61 -6.05 -4.90 -10.32
C HIS A 61 -6.68 -4.34 -11.58
N ILE A 62 -6.06 -3.32 -12.15
CA ILE A 62 -6.60 -2.55 -13.27
C ILE A 62 -5.66 -2.72 -14.46
N GLU A 63 -6.20 -3.24 -15.55
CA GLU A 63 -5.52 -3.35 -16.85
C GLU A 63 -6.28 -2.53 -17.90
N SER A 64 -5.53 -1.84 -18.76
CA SER A 64 -6.09 -0.97 -19.80
C SER A 64 -5.03 -0.55 -20.81
N ASP A 65 -5.44 -0.22 -22.03
CA ASP A 65 -4.59 0.49 -23.00
C ASP A 65 -4.40 1.99 -22.65
N HIS A 66 -5.14 2.49 -21.66
CA HIS A 66 -5.17 3.90 -21.28
C HIS A 66 -4.75 4.15 -19.82
N LEU A 67 -3.81 3.36 -19.28
CA LEU A 67 -3.39 3.43 -17.87
C LEU A 67 -2.95 4.82 -17.41
N ALA A 68 -2.31 5.61 -18.28
CA ALA A 68 -1.90 6.98 -17.93
C ALA A 68 -3.10 7.88 -17.56
N ARG A 69 -4.22 7.75 -18.28
CA ARG A 69 -5.46 8.50 -17.99
C ARG A 69 -6.10 7.99 -16.70
N VAL A 70 -6.10 6.68 -16.47
CA VAL A 70 -6.60 6.08 -15.22
C VAL A 70 -5.79 6.59 -14.04
N ALA A 71 -4.45 6.57 -14.14
CA ALA A 71 -3.54 7.08 -13.11
C ALA A 71 -3.77 8.57 -12.81
N TYR A 72 -3.97 9.40 -13.84
CA TYR A 72 -4.31 10.81 -13.68
C TYR A 72 -5.59 11.01 -12.83
N HIS A 73 -6.65 10.25 -13.12
CA HIS A 73 -7.91 10.36 -12.39
C HIS A 73 -7.84 9.84 -10.94
N LEU A 74 -7.04 8.80 -10.70
CA LEU A 74 -6.76 8.30 -9.34
C LEU A 74 -5.93 9.32 -8.55
N GLY A 75 -4.93 9.93 -9.19
CA GLY A 75 -4.11 11.00 -8.61
C GLY A 75 -4.94 12.21 -8.18
N ASN A 76 -5.89 12.64 -9.00
CA ASN A 76 -6.82 13.73 -8.66
C ASN A 76 -7.73 13.44 -7.46
N ARG A 77 -7.79 12.18 -7.01
CA ARG A 77 -8.54 11.74 -5.82
C ARG A 77 -7.63 11.43 -4.64
N HIS A 78 -6.32 11.65 -4.78
CA HIS A 78 -5.31 11.28 -3.78
C HIS A 78 -5.38 9.81 -3.36
N VAL A 79 -5.81 8.92 -4.27
CA VAL A 79 -5.84 7.47 -4.01
C VAL A 79 -4.42 6.93 -4.10
N PRO A 80 -3.91 6.20 -3.11
CA PRO A 80 -2.66 5.48 -3.24
C PRO A 80 -2.72 4.45 -4.38
N VAL A 81 -1.75 4.51 -5.29
CA VAL A 81 -1.69 3.61 -6.45
C VAL A 81 -0.33 2.93 -6.53
N GLN A 82 -0.33 1.60 -6.68
CA GLN A 82 0.84 0.88 -7.18
C GLN A 82 0.82 0.94 -8.70
N VAL A 83 1.91 1.47 -9.28
CA VAL A 83 2.13 1.47 -10.72
C VAL A 83 3.04 0.30 -11.08
N GLY A 84 2.60 -0.53 -12.02
CA GLY A 84 3.40 -1.62 -12.57
C GLY A 84 3.40 -1.60 -14.10
N HIS A 85 4.17 -2.51 -14.71
CA HIS A 85 4.21 -2.64 -16.15
C HIS A 85 2.89 -3.20 -16.68
N GLY A 86 2.07 -2.36 -17.32
CA GLY A 86 0.78 -2.75 -17.88
C GLY A 86 -0.36 -2.85 -16.86
N PHE A 87 -0.17 -2.40 -15.62
CA PHE A 87 -1.24 -2.41 -14.63
C PHE A 87 -1.15 -1.28 -13.60
N LEU A 88 -2.29 -0.99 -12.97
CA LEU A 88 -2.39 -0.25 -11.71
C LEU A 88 -3.02 -1.14 -10.63
N ARG A 89 -2.63 -0.96 -9.36
CA ARG A 89 -3.36 -1.54 -8.23
C ARG A 89 -3.71 -0.48 -7.20
N ILE A 90 -4.90 -0.60 -6.64
CA ILE A 90 -5.42 0.24 -5.56
C ILE A 90 -6.08 -0.65 -4.51
N ALA A 91 -6.17 -0.17 -3.27
CA ALA A 91 -6.92 -0.86 -2.23
C ALA A 91 -8.41 -0.93 -2.59
N GLU A 92 -9.06 -2.05 -2.26
CA GLU A 92 -10.48 -2.30 -2.59
C GLU A 92 -11.43 -1.30 -1.93
N ASP A 93 -11.15 -0.91 -0.69
CA ASP A 93 -11.94 0.01 0.13
C ASP A 93 -12.02 1.43 -0.47
N HIS A 94 -10.95 1.91 -1.12
CA HIS A 94 -10.87 3.27 -1.66
C HIS A 94 -11.80 3.53 -2.87
N VAL A 95 -12.34 2.48 -3.50
CA VAL A 95 -13.24 2.63 -4.66
C VAL A 95 -14.70 2.82 -4.25
N LEU A 96 -15.10 2.35 -3.07
CA LEU A 96 -16.52 2.27 -2.70
C LEU A 96 -17.10 3.56 -2.12
N GLU A 97 -16.30 4.51 -1.63
CA GLU A 97 -16.82 5.73 -0.99
C GLU A 97 -17.26 6.87 -1.94
N GLY A 98 -17.23 6.71 -3.26
CA GLY A 98 -17.51 7.86 -4.14
C GLY A 98 -18.00 7.59 -5.54
N ALA A 99 -18.55 6.40 -5.83
CA ALA A 99 -18.87 5.86 -7.16
C ALA A 99 -19.79 6.72 -8.09
N ARG A 100 -20.06 8.00 -7.78
CA ARG A 100 -20.71 8.96 -8.67
C ARG A 100 -19.79 9.53 -9.77
N GLY A 101 -18.46 9.39 -9.63
CA GLY A 101 -17.47 9.99 -10.56
C GLY A 101 -16.92 9.08 -11.67
N TRP A 102 -17.22 7.78 -11.66
CA TRP A 102 -16.68 6.79 -12.62
C TRP A 102 -17.56 6.62 -13.88
N ARG A 103 -18.69 7.32 -13.97
CA ARG A 103 -19.79 7.03 -14.91
C ARG A 103 -19.55 7.44 -16.38
N LEU A 104 -18.36 7.88 -16.74
CA LEU A 104 -18.08 8.45 -18.07
C LEU A 104 -17.10 7.63 -18.93
N TRP A 105 -16.79 6.38 -18.57
CA TRP A 105 -15.83 5.61 -19.34
C TRP A 105 -16.16 4.12 -19.40
N ALA A 106 -15.84 3.48 -20.53
CA ALA A 106 -15.85 2.03 -20.65
C ALA A 106 -14.96 1.47 -19.53
N PRO A 107 -15.48 0.61 -18.64
CA PRO A 107 -14.75 0.23 -17.44
C PRO A 107 -13.44 -0.47 -17.86
N PRO A 108 -12.28 -0.08 -17.31
CA PRO A 108 -11.09 -0.89 -17.48
C PRO A 108 -11.39 -2.28 -16.93
N ARG A 109 -10.67 -3.30 -17.43
CA ARG A 109 -10.80 -4.63 -16.83
C ARG A 109 -10.26 -4.55 -15.40
N MET A 110 -11.16 -4.72 -14.43
CA MET A 110 -10.85 -4.74 -13.01
C MET A 110 -11.04 -6.15 -12.49
N SER A 111 -10.04 -6.67 -11.80
CA SER A 111 -10.13 -7.96 -11.10
C SER A 111 -9.60 -7.84 -9.68
N LEU A 112 -10.16 -8.60 -8.76
CA LEU A 112 -9.65 -8.67 -7.39
C LEU A 112 -8.36 -9.50 -7.37
N LYS A 113 -7.30 -8.98 -6.75
CA LYS A 113 -6.12 -9.76 -6.39
C LYS A 113 -5.98 -9.84 -4.87
N LEU A 114 -5.71 -11.05 -4.41
CA LEU A 114 -5.43 -11.43 -3.01
C LEU A 114 -3.91 -11.58 -2.80
#